data_AF-A0A399P2G3-F1
#
_entry.id   AF-A0A399P2G3-F1
#
_cell.length_a   1.000
_cell.length_b   1.000
_cell.length_c   1.000
_cell.angle_alpha   90.00
_cell.angle_beta   90.00
_cell.angle_gamma   90.00
#
_symmetry.space_group_name_H-M   'P 1'
#
loop_
_entity.id
_entity.type
_entity.pdbx_description
1 polymer ?
#
loop_
_entity_poly.entity_id
_entity_poly.type
_entity_poly.pdbx_seq_one_letter_code
_entity_poly.pdbx_strand_id
1 'polypeptide(L)' 'MQAAVRVDSWLWAVRVYKTRSQATAACRAGHVKVGDERAKASQSVRPGDEVR' A
#
# COMPACT_ATOMS: atom_id res chain seq x y z
N MET A 1 -12.02 -5.06 -16.68
CA MET A 1 -11.92 -3.95 -15.71
C MET A 1 -11.10 -4.47 -14.53
N GLN A 2 -9.89 -4.00 -14.29
CA GLN A 2 -9.07 -4.49 -13.17
C GLN A 2 -9.54 -3.84 -11.87
N ALA A 3 -9.83 -4.64 -10.85
CA ALA A 3 -10.18 -4.14 -9.53
C ALA A 3 -8.95 -3.49 -8.88
N ALA A 4 -9.11 -2.28 -8.35
CA ALA A 4 -8.06 -1.57 -7.63
C ALA A 4 -8.36 -1.64 -6.11
N VAL A 5 -7.32 -1.80 -5.30
CA VAL A 5 -7.43 -1.93 -3.84
C VAL A 5 -6.54 -0.91 -3.15
N ARG A 6 -6.87 -0.50 -1.92
CA ARG A 6 -6.01 0.42 -1.16
C ARG A 6 -4.67 -0.23 -0.85
N VAL A 7 -3.58 0.53 -0.94
CA VAL A 7 -2.22 0.06 -0.63
C VAL A 7 -2.11 -0.46 0.82
N ASP A 8 -2.76 0.21 1.79
CA ASP A 8 -2.74 -0.24 3.19
C ASP A 8 -3.42 -1.60 3.39
N SER A 9 -4.56 -1.82 2.72
CA SER A 9 -5.25 -3.10 2.71
C SER A 9 -4.44 -4.17 1.99
N TRP A 10 -3.81 -3.84 0.87
CA TRP A 10 -3.02 -4.78 0.07
C TRP A 10 -1.78 -5.25 0.83
N LEU A 11 -1.02 -4.33 1.43
CA LEU A 11 0.16 -4.64 2.23
C LEU A 11 -0.13 -5.55 3.43
N TRP A 12 -1.30 -5.39 4.06
CA TRP A 12 -1.76 -6.30 5.10
C TRP A 12 -2.16 -7.67 4.55
N ALA A 13 -2.91 -7.69 3.43
CA ALA A 13 -3.38 -8.93 2.81
C ALA A 13 -2.22 -9.82 2.36
N VAL A 14 -1.16 -9.22 1.79
CA VAL A 14 0.07 -9.92 1.36
C VAL A 14 1.10 -10.08 2.48
N ARG A 15 0.72 -9.75 3.73
CA ARG A 15 1.49 -9.99 4.95
C ARG A 15 2.83 -9.26 5.07
N VAL A 16 3.02 -8.14 4.36
CA VAL A 16 4.14 -7.22 4.62
C VAL A 16 4.01 -6.62 6.02
N TYR A 17 2.78 -6.31 6.46
CA TYR A 17 2.48 -5.90 7.83
C TYR A 17 1.47 -6.84 8.47
N LYS A 18 1.62 -7.09 9.79
CA LYS A 18 0.75 -8.00 10.54
C LYS A 18 -0.69 -7.50 10.65
N THR A 19 -0.87 -6.19 10.76
CA THR A 19 -2.19 -5.55 10.81
C THR A 19 -2.31 -4.43 9.79
N ARG A 20 -3.55 -4.14 9.36
CA ARG A 20 -3.82 -3.00 8.47
C ARG A 20 -3.42 -1.67 9.08
N SER A 21 -3.61 -1.48 10.39
CA SER A 21 -3.19 -0.26 11.08
C SER A 21 -1.68 -0.03 11.03
N GLN A 22 -0.87 -1.10 11.08
CA GLN A 22 0.58 -0.99 10.88
C GLN A 22 0.93 -0.59 9.45
N ALA A 23 0.26 -1.14 8.44
CA ALA A 23 0.44 -0.72 7.05
C ALA A 23 0.08 0.77 6.84
N THR A 24 -1.04 1.22 7.42
CA THR A 24 -1.43 2.64 7.40
C THR A 24 -0.38 3.53 8.07
N ALA A 25 0.17 3.11 9.22
CA ALA A 25 1.22 3.84 9.92
C ALA A 25 2.50 3.95 9.08
N ALA A 26 2.91 2.86 8.43
CA ALA A 26 4.08 2.85 7.54
C ALA A 26 3.92 3.77 6.32
N CYS A 27 2.72 3.80 5.71
CA CYS A 27 2.42 4.74 4.63
C CYS A 27 2.56 6.20 5.12
N ARG A 28 1.99 6.52 6.29
CA ARG A 28 2.07 7.88 6.89
C ARG A 28 3.49 8.28 7.28
N ALA A 29 4.30 7.33 7.73
CA ALA A 29 5.72 7.54 8.02
C ALA A 29 6.58 7.72 6.75
N GLY A 30 6.01 7.48 5.56
CA GLY A 30 6.72 7.59 4.28
C GLY A 30 7.60 6.39 3.97
N HIS A 31 7.39 5.25 4.63
CA HIS A 31 8.13 4.01 4.39
C HIS A 31 7.62 3.24 3.17
N VAL A 32 6.44 3.60 2.65
CA VAL A 32 5.82 2.95 1.50
C VAL A 32 5.82 3.92 0.34
N LYS A 33 6.22 3.45 -0.83
CA LYS A 33 6.13 4.12 -2.12
C LYS A 33 5.34 3.28 -3.11
N VAL A 34 4.64 3.94 -4.02
CA VAL A 34 4.03 3.32 -5.20
C VAL A 34 4.65 4.00 -6.41
N GLY A 35 5.39 3.25 -7.23
CA GLY A 35 6.35 3.82 -8.16
C GLY A 35 7.47 4.56 -7.39
N ASP A 36 7.70 5.82 -7.75
CA ASP A 36 8.75 6.64 -7.13
C ASP A 36 8.22 7.63 -6.07
N GLU A 37 6.90 7.67 -5.85
CA GLU A 37 6.24 8.60 -4.93
C GLU A 37 5.81 7.95 -3.61
N ARG A 38 5.83 8.74 -2.53
CA ARG A 38 5.34 8.29 -1.22
C ARG A 38 3.84 7.98 -1.28
N ALA A 39 3.47 6.80 -0.80
CA ALA A 39 2.11 6.32 -0.88
C ALA A 39 1.21 6.93 0.20
N LYS A 40 0.05 7.48 -0.19
CA LYS A 40 -1.04 7.69 0.77
C LYS A 40 -1.63 6.34 1.13
N ALA A 41 -1.96 6.10 2.40
CA ALA A 41 -2.50 4.80 2.84
C ALA A 41 -3.76 4.36 2.06
N SER A 42 -4.58 5.31 1.61
CA SER A 42 -5.79 5.06 0.81
C SER A 42 -5.56 5.05 -0.70
N GLN A 43 -4.32 5.19 -1.17
CA GLN A 43 -4.00 5.15 -2.60
C GLN A 43 -4.35 3.78 -3.16
N SER A 44 -5.01 3.77 -4.32
CA SER A 44 -5.36 2.54 -5.01
C SER A 44 -4.14 1.98 -5.74
N VAL A 45 -3.88 0.69 -5.56
CA VAL A 45 -2.92 -0.11 -6.32
C VAL A 45 -3.63 -1.10 -7.25
N ARG A 46 -2.98 -1.41 -8.36
CA ARG A 46 -3.43 -2.31 -9.42
C ARG A 46 -2.29 -3.27 -9.81
N PRO A 47 -2.60 -4.42 -10.41
CA PRO A 47 -1.60 -5.25 -11.05
C PRO A 47 -0.70 -4.43 -12.00
N GLY A 48 0.62 -4.54 -11.82
CA GLY A 48 1.62 -3.78 -12.56
C GLY A 48 2.20 -2.59 -11.78
N ASP A 49 1.55 -2.13 -10.71
CA ASP A 49 2.14 -1.12 -9.83
C ASP A 49 3.31 -1.71 -9.03
N GLU A 50 4.42 -0.97 -8.97
CA GLU A 50 5.52 -1.31 -8.09
C GLU A 50 5.31 -0.70 -6.72
N VAL A 51 5.41 -1.50 -5.66
CA VAL A 51 5.28 -1.06 -4.27
C VAL A 51 6.60 -1.31 -3.54
N ARG A 52 7.22 -0.27 -2.99
CA ARG A 52 8.50 -0.31 -2.26
C ARG A 52 8.35 0.15 -0.82
#